data_AF-A0A535PCC6-F1
#
_entry.id   AF-A0A535PCC6-F1
#
_cell.length_a   1.000
_cell.length_b   1.000
_cell.length_c   1.000
_cell.angle_alpha   90.00
_cell.angle_beta   90.00
_cell.angle_gamma   90.00
#
_symmetry.space_group_name_H-M   'P 1'
#
loop_
_entity.id
_entity.type
_entity.pdbx_description
1 polymer ?
#
loop_
_entity_poly.entity_id
_entity_poly.type
_entity_poly.pdbx_seq_one_letter_code
_entity_poly.pdbx_strand_id
1 'polypeptide(L)'
;MTEPATVVRALWLRAALLAAILVALVAACGGNSSPTPSTTAPPTSTSTVDRHLSGNVDANRLFQILSGAGLPVNQESVTAGPNGDPTTILFLKDGFQALSIEQYSGPKAVSDAGFTTGSKLVKGDSPYTFWAVNLVIRLGPRIPNALPAGPTLDLQNEAARVVAAIDPYIGPLQQRSIAPVTLPSTPEPAKPSPSPSAKSPAPSASKR
;
A
#
# COMPACT_ATOMS: atom_id res chain seq x y z
N MET A 1 -6.42 -16.61 62.80
CA MET A 1 -7.21 -17.07 61.63
C MET A 1 -8.07 -15.90 61.25
N THR A 2 -7.73 -15.24 60.15
CA THR A 2 -8.07 -13.84 59.89
C THR A 2 -8.76 -13.77 58.53
N GLU A 3 -10.01 -13.34 58.50
CA GLU A 3 -10.76 -13.03 57.27
C GLU A 3 -10.23 -11.76 56.60
N PRO A 4 -10.36 -11.66 55.26
CA PRO A 4 -11.26 -10.64 54.68
C PRO A 4 -12.00 -11.17 53.44
N ALA A 5 -13.32 -11.01 53.28
CA ALA A 5 -14.12 -9.78 53.15
C ALA A 5 -13.83 -8.99 51.84
N THR A 6 -14.82 -9.05 50.94
CA THR A 6 -15.30 -7.93 50.11
C THR A 6 -14.47 -7.50 48.88
N VAL A 7 -14.53 -8.27 47.79
CA VAL A 7 -14.17 -7.76 46.44
C VAL A 7 -15.22 -8.18 45.40
N VAL A 8 -16.48 -7.84 45.63
CA VAL A 8 -17.54 -7.97 44.62
C VAL A 8 -18.55 -6.84 44.83
N ARG A 9 -18.24 -5.60 44.40
CA ARG A 9 -19.20 -4.46 44.28
C ARG A 9 -18.55 -3.16 43.76
N ALA A 10 -17.82 -3.23 42.64
CA ALA A 10 -17.27 -2.04 41.99
C ALA A 10 -17.50 -1.99 40.47
N LEU A 11 -18.50 -2.72 39.97
CA LEU A 11 -19.23 -2.31 38.77
C LEU A 11 -20.45 -1.51 39.24
N TRP A 12 -20.82 -0.45 38.51
CA TRP A 12 -21.96 0.43 38.74
C TRP A 12 -21.75 1.62 39.69
N LEU A 13 -20.99 2.66 39.27
CA LEU A 13 -21.13 4.05 39.76
C LEU A 13 -20.19 5.02 39.01
N ARG A 14 -20.44 5.27 37.72
CA ARG A 14 -19.94 6.47 36.99
C ARG A 14 -20.96 7.01 35.99
N ALA A 15 -22.24 6.93 36.37
CA ALA A 15 -23.32 7.68 35.76
C ALA A 15 -23.85 8.66 36.81
N ALA A 16 -24.10 9.89 36.38
CA ALA A 16 -24.74 11.00 37.13
C ALA A 16 -23.85 11.86 38.04
N LEU A 17 -23.30 12.93 37.44
CA LEU A 17 -23.22 14.25 38.06
C LEU A 17 -23.70 15.25 36.98
N LEU A 18 -25.01 15.48 36.85
CA LEU A 18 -25.75 16.65 37.39
C LEU A 18 -25.07 17.98 36.99
N ALA A 19 -25.49 18.65 35.92
CA ALA A 19 -26.69 19.51 35.81
C ALA A 19 -26.54 20.87 36.52
N ALA A 20 -26.38 21.94 35.72
CA ALA A 20 -27.05 23.24 35.83
C ALA A 20 -26.22 24.33 35.12
N ILE A 21 -26.84 25.09 34.19
CA ILE A 21 -26.95 26.57 34.23
C ILE A 21 -27.57 27.08 32.91
N LEU A 22 -28.81 27.55 33.09
CA LEU A 22 -29.52 28.69 32.51
C LEU A 22 -29.82 28.83 31.00
N VAL A 23 -31.14 28.84 30.79
CA VAL A 23 -31.96 29.39 29.71
C VAL A 23 -31.85 30.92 29.62
N ALA A 24 -31.80 31.46 28.40
CA ALA A 24 -32.27 32.83 28.11
C ALA A 24 -32.73 33.01 26.63
N LEU A 25 -34.04 33.20 26.50
CA LEU A 25 -34.80 34.05 25.58
C LEU A 25 -34.78 33.87 24.04
N VAL A 26 -35.96 33.44 23.60
CA VAL A 26 -36.77 33.78 22.41
C VAL A 26 -36.63 35.25 21.94
N ALA A 27 -36.51 35.47 20.62
CA ALA A 27 -37.26 36.46 19.83
C ALA A 27 -36.95 36.31 18.32
N ALA A 28 -37.90 36.75 17.51
CA ALA A 28 -38.16 36.37 16.12
C ALA A 28 -37.34 37.10 15.02
N CYS A 29 -37.75 36.81 13.77
CA CYS A 29 -37.35 37.35 12.45
C CYS A 29 -36.19 36.58 11.80
N GLY A 30 -36.37 35.91 10.65
CA GLY A 30 -37.05 36.41 9.46
C GLY A 30 -36.05 37.26 8.67
N GLY A 31 -35.38 36.66 7.68
CA GLY A 31 -34.43 37.39 6.83
C GLY A 31 -33.51 36.50 6.02
N ASN A 32 -33.68 36.56 4.70
CA ASN A 32 -32.93 35.87 3.66
C ASN A 32 -31.40 35.93 3.85
N SER A 33 -30.72 34.80 3.61
CA SER A 33 -29.26 34.77 3.42
C SER A 33 -28.90 34.03 2.14
N SER A 34 -28.26 34.77 1.24
CA SER A 34 -27.68 34.37 -0.04
C SER A 34 -26.71 33.18 0.10
N PRO A 35 -26.55 32.30 -0.90
CA PRO A 35 -25.55 31.23 -0.83
C PRO A 35 -24.14 31.82 -0.74
N THR A 36 -23.46 31.55 0.36
CA THR A 36 -22.04 31.84 0.57
C THR A 36 -21.22 30.97 -0.39
N PRO A 37 -20.25 31.52 -1.14
CA PRO A 37 -19.35 30.69 -1.93
C PRO A 37 -18.50 29.80 -1.00
N SER A 38 -18.50 28.49 -1.27
CA SER A 38 -17.64 27.52 -0.61
C SER A 38 -16.17 27.89 -0.84
N THR A 39 -15.50 28.43 0.19
CA THR A 39 -14.03 28.51 0.21
C THR A 39 -13.50 27.11 0.45
N THR A 40 -13.22 26.38 -0.63
CA THR A 40 -12.42 25.16 -0.60
C THR A 40 -11.10 25.47 0.10
N ALA A 41 -10.85 24.83 1.25
CA ALA A 41 -9.57 24.93 1.93
C ALA A 41 -8.47 24.51 0.93
N PRO A 42 -7.38 25.29 0.79
CA PRO A 42 -6.27 24.90 -0.07
C PRO A 42 -5.75 23.53 0.37
N PRO A 43 -5.42 22.63 -0.58
CA PRO A 43 -4.95 21.30 -0.23
C PRO A 43 -3.67 21.43 0.60
N THR A 44 -3.69 20.84 1.79
CA THR A 44 -2.50 20.66 2.62
C THR A 44 -1.49 19.86 1.80
N SER A 45 -0.45 20.52 1.31
CA SER A 45 0.69 19.85 0.66
C SER A 45 1.50 19.16 1.74
N THR A 46 1.17 17.90 2.03
CA THR A 46 2.03 17.03 2.81
C THR A 46 3.27 16.76 1.97
N SER A 47 4.35 17.52 2.22
CA SER A 47 5.68 17.20 1.69
C SER A 47 6.18 15.95 2.39
N THR A 48 5.71 14.79 1.94
CA THR A 48 6.30 13.51 2.31
C THR A 48 7.67 13.47 1.62
N VAL A 49 8.73 13.63 2.40
CA VAL A 49 10.10 13.43 1.92
C VAL A 49 10.16 12.05 1.26
N ASP A 50 10.45 12.01 -0.04
CA ASP A 50 10.70 10.77 -0.75
C ASP A 50 11.92 10.08 -0.11
N ARG A 51 11.69 8.93 0.52
CA ARG A 51 12.71 8.13 1.21
C ARG A 51 13.12 6.91 0.39
N HIS A 52 12.74 6.83 -0.88
CA HIS A 52 13.19 5.75 -1.75
C HIS A 52 14.71 5.71 -1.78
N LEU A 53 15.26 4.54 -1.43
CA LEU A 53 16.67 4.24 -1.51
C LEU A 53 17.10 4.33 -2.97
N SER A 54 18.10 5.15 -3.26
CA SER A 54 18.70 5.23 -4.60
C SER A 54 19.82 4.20 -4.73
N GLY A 55 19.86 3.52 -5.88
CA GLY A 55 20.87 2.50 -6.18
C GLY A 55 20.46 1.08 -5.83
N ASN A 56 21.45 0.19 -5.74
CA ASN A 56 21.23 -1.22 -5.38
C ASN A 56 20.93 -1.33 -3.88
N VAL A 57 19.82 -1.98 -3.56
CA VAL A 57 19.37 -2.24 -2.20
C VAL A 57 19.76 -3.65 -1.79
N ASP A 58 20.22 -3.78 -0.55
CA ASP A 58 20.58 -5.07 0.07
C ASP A 58 19.32 -5.80 0.57
N ALA A 59 19.21 -7.09 0.29
CA ALA A 59 18.07 -7.90 0.74
C ALA A 59 17.93 -7.95 2.27
N ASN A 60 19.04 -7.93 3.03
CA ASN A 60 18.99 -7.89 4.48
C ASN A 60 18.46 -6.55 4.99
N ARG A 61 18.72 -5.46 4.27
CA ARG A 61 18.14 -4.15 4.60
C ARG A 61 16.62 -4.19 4.47
N LEU A 62 16.11 -4.84 3.43
CA LEU A 62 14.67 -5.02 3.26
C LEU A 62 14.08 -5.93 4.36
N PHE A 63 14.78 -7.01 4.72
CA PHE A 63 14.38 -7.84 5.87
C PHE A 63 14.28 -7.03 7.18
N GLN A 64 15.26 -6.16 7.46
CA GLN A 64 15.23 -5.28 8.64
C GLN A 64 14.06 -4.29 8.60
N ILE A 65 13.71 -3.76 7.41
CA ILE A 65 12.55 -2.88 7.24
C ILE A 65 11.24 -3.63 7.56
N LEU A 66 11.08 -4.84 7.02
CA LEU A 66 9.89 -5.66 7.26
C LEU A 66 9.77 -6.04 8.75
N SER A 67 10.88 -6.46 9.37
CA SER A 67 10.93 -6.77 10.80
C SER A 67 10.64 -5.54 11.66
N GLY A 68 11.23 -4.39 11.34
CA GLY A 68 11.00 -3.12 12.03
C GLY A 68 9.57 -2.56 11.87
N ALA A 69 8.88 -2.94 10.79
CA ALA A 69 7.45 -2.64 10.60
C ALA A 69 6.53 -3.58 11.41
N GLY A 70 7.08 -4.52 12.18
CA GLY A 70 6.33 -5.45 13.02
C GLY A 70 5.71 -6.62 12.25
N LEU A 71 6.15 -6.89 11.01
CA LEU A 71 5.74 -8.09 10.31
C LEU A 71 6.43 -9.30 10.98
N PRO A 72 5.71 -10.42 11.22
CA PRO A 72 6.24 -11.63 11.85
C PRO A 72 7.15 -12.45 10.92
N VAL A 73 8.14 -11.80 10.31
CA VAL A 73 9.11 -12.42 9.40
C VAL A 73 10.33 -12.94 10.16
N ASN A 74 10.65 -14.22 9.98
CA ASN A 74 11.89 -14.82 10.45
C ASN A 74 12.73 -15.27 9.26
N GLN A 75 14.02 -14.91 9.26
CA GLN A 75 14.95 -15.38 8.24
C GLN A 75 15.26 -16.87 8.46
N GLU A 76 14.87 -17.71 7.51
CA GLU A 76 15.13 -19.15 7.57
C GLU A 76 16.46 -19.53 6.94
N SER A 77 16.74 -18.98 5.76
CA SER A 77 17.96 -19.30 5.02
C SER A 77 18.36 -18.19 4.06
N VAL A 78 19.64 -18.17 3.74
CA VAL A 78 20.25 -17.29 2.74
C VAL A 78 21.04 -18.16 1.78
N THR A 79 20.78 -18.01 0.49
CA THR A 79 21.51 -18.73 -0.57
C THR A 79 21.80 -17.79 -1.73
N ALA A 80 22.77 -18.15 -2.57
CA ALA A 80 22.91 -17.58 -3.90
C ALA A 80 21.96 -18.27 -4.89
N GLY A 81 21.56 -17.54 -5.94
CA GLY A 81 20.85 -18.09 -7.08
C GLY A 81 21.74 -19.04 -7.90
N PRO A 82 21.16 -20.04 -8.58
CA PRO A 82 21.92 -21.12 -9.22
C PRO A 82 22.85 -20.69 -10.37
N ASN A 83 22.62 -19.51 -10.97
CA ASN A 83 23.33 -19.05 -12.17
C ASN A 83 23.96 -17.65 -12.02
N GLY A 84 24.26 -17.22 -10.80
CA GLY A 84 24.89 -15.91 -10.53
C GLY A 84 23.90 -14.75 -10.31
N ASP A 85 22.67 -14.87 -10.80
CA ASP A 85 21.54 -13.99 -10.42
C ASP A 85 20.29 -14.85 -10.10
N PRO A 86 19.50 -14.51 -9.05
CA PRO A 86 19.78 -13.48 -8.05
C PRO A 86 21.05 -13.79 -7.24
N THR A 87 21.85 -12.76 -6.95
CA THR A 87 23.06 -12.85 -6.11
C THR A 87 22.77 -13.37 -4.70
N THR A 88 21.62 -13.00 -4.14
CA THR A 88 21.19 -13.42 -2.79
C THR A 88 19.70 -13.70 -2.79
N ILE A 89 19.27 -14.78 -2.14
CA ILE A 89 17.88 -15.12 -1.88
C ILE A 89 17.73 -15.31 -0.37
N LEU A 90 16.90 -14.47 0.25
CA LEU A 90 16.47 -14.65 1.64
C LEU A 90 15.12 -15.34 1.62
N PHE A 91 15.04 -16.51 2.25
CA PHE A 91 13.77 -17.17 2.53
C PHE A 91 13.31 -16.77 3.92
N LEU A 92 12.09 -16.22 3.99
CA LEU A 92 11.47 -15.76 5.21
C LEU A 92 10.26 -16.64 5.51
N LYS A 93 10.16 -17.07 6.76
CA LYS A 93 8.95 -17.71 7.30
C LYS A 93 8.24 -16.75 8.22
N ASP A 94 7.07 -16.36 7.77
CA ASP A 94 5.98 -15.96 8.63
C ASP A 94 5.07 -17.18 8.79
N GLY A 95 4.54 -17.43 9.98
CA GLY A 95 3.83 -18.65 10.37
C GLY A 95 2.68 -19.10 9.47
N PHE A 96 2.31 -18.32 8.44
CA PHE A 96 1.25 -18.62 7.49
C PHE A 96 1.65 -18.66 6.00
N GLN A 97 2.73 -18.00 5.56
CA GLN A 97 3.04 -17.86 4.11
C GLN A 97 4.54 -17.87 3.80
N ALA A 98 4.90 -18.46 2.66
CA ALA A 98 6.26 -18.39 2.14
C ALA A 98 6.53 -16.98 1.58
N LEU A 99 7.57 -16.32 2.07
CA LEU A 99 8.05 -15.04 1.56
C LEU A 99 9.52 -15.20 1.14
N SER A 100 9.89 -14.64 -0.01
CA SER A 100 11.30 -14.57 -0.39
C SER A 100 11.67 -13.19 -0.91
N ILE A 101 12.87 -12.74 -0.56
CA ILE A 101 13.51 -11.53 -1.08
C ILE A 101 14.71 -11.97 -1.91
N GLU A 102 14.67 -11.67 -3.21
CA GLU A 102 15.70 -11.96 -4.18
C GLU A 102 16.42 -10.66 -4.54
N GLN A 103 17.73 -10.60 -4.31
CA GLN A 103 18.59 -9.50 -4.70
C GLN A 103 19.36 -9.84 -5.95
N TYR A 104 19.19 -9.02 -6.97
CA TYR A 104 19.90 -9.11 -8.24
C TYR A 104 21.09 -8.14 -8.24
N SER A 105 22.02 -8.40 -9.15
CA SER A 105 23.19 -7.54 -9.40
C SER A 105 22.82 -6.09 -9.78
N GLY A 106 21.63 -5.90 -10.35
CA GLY A 106 21.06 -4.58 -10.64
C GLY A 106 19.69 -4.63 -11.33
N PRO A 107 19.10 -3.47 -11.66
CA PRO A 107 17.78 -3.39 -12.32
C PRO A 107 17.72 -4.06 -13.68
N LYS A 108 18.84 -4.09 -14.41
CA LYS A 108 18.94 -4.81 -15.68
C LYS A 108 18.77 -6.32 -15.49
N ALA A 109 19.41 -6.91 -14.48
CA ALA A 109 19.28 -8.33 -14.19
C ALA A 109 17.87 -8.72 -13.74
N VAL A 110 17.16 -7.84 -13.01
CA VAL A 110 15.72 -8.00 -12.70
C VAL A 110 14.89 -8.04 -13.99
N SER A 111 15.16 -7.13 -14.93
CA SER A 111 14.45 -7.07 -16.21
C SER A 111 14.75 -8.29 -17.10
N ASP A 112 16.02 -8.69 -17.18
CA ASP A 112 16.49 -9.86 -17.94
C ASP A 112 15.92 -11.18 -17.35
N ALA A 113 15.64 -11.22 -16.04
CA ALA A 113 14.92 -12.30 -15.38
C ALA A 113 13.39 -12.30 -15.65
N GLY A 114 12.89 -11.34 -16.43
CA GLY A 114 11.49 -11.28 -16.87
C GLY A 114 10.55 -10.56 -15.90
N PHE A 115 11.06 -9.76 -14.96
CA PHE A 115 10.25 -8.87 -14.12
C PHE A 115 10.15 -7.50 -14.78
N THR A 116 9.22 -7.39 -15.72
CA THR A 116 8.95 -6.13 -16.44
C THR A 116 7.52 -5.69 -16.23
N THR A 117 7.28 -4.39 -16.30
CA THR A 117 5.95 -3.79 -16.12
C THR A 117 4.94 -4.40 -17.08
N GLY A 118 3.76 -4.78 -16.57
CA GLY A 118 2.70 -5.37 -17.40
C GLY A 118 2.90 -6.85 -17.76
N SER A 119 3.96 -7.49 -17.26
CA SER A 119 4.15 -8.93 -17.43
C SER A 119 2.98 -9.72 -16.82
N LYS A 120 2.49 -10.70 -17.57
CA LYS A 120 1.43 -11.62 -17.11
C LYS A 120 2.01 -12.70 -16.19
N LEU A 121 1.18 -13.22 -15.28
CA LEU A 121 1.50 -14.37 -14.46
C LEU A 121 1.88 -15.58 -15.32
N VAL A 122 2.94 -16.28 -14.93
CA VAL A 122 3.40 -17.51 -15.58
C VAL A 122 3.34 -18.70 -14.61
N LYS A 123 3.49 -19.90 -15.16
CA LYS A 123 3.56 -21.13 -14.34
C LYS A 123 4.76 -21.05 -13.39
N GLY A 124 4.56 -21.41 -12.13
CA GLY A 124 5.60 -21.36 -11.10
C GLY A 124 5.77 -19.99 -10.42
N ASP A 125 5.00 -18.97 -10.80
CA ASP A 125 4.97 -17.71 -10.06
C ASP A 125 4.39 -17.87 -8.65
N SER A 126 4.62 -16.87 -7.81
CA SER A 126 3.85 -16.69 -6.58
C SER A 126 2.57 -15.89 -6.86
N PRO A 127 1.51 -16.01 -6.03
CA PRO A 127 0.30 -15.21 -6.16
C PRO A 127 0.54 -13.69 -6.16
N TYR A 128 1.58 -13.25 -5.44
CA TYR A 128 2.07 -11.88 -5.42
C TYR A 128 3.57 -11.85 -5.68
N THR A 129 3.98 -11.06 -6.67
CA THR A 129 5.38 -10.71 -6.92
C THR A 129 5.48 -9.19 -7.05
N PHE A 130 6.33 -8.59 -6.23
CA PHE A 130 6.64 -7.16 -6.26
C PHE A 130 8.11 -6.97 -6.61
N TRP A 131 8.46 -5.90 -7.30
CA TRP A 131 9.86 -5.58 -7.55
C TRP A 131 10.08 -4.08 -7.69
N ALA A 132 11.28 -3.65 -7.32
CA ALA A 132 11.79 -2.31 -7.50
C ALA A 132 13.32 -2.40 -7.51
N VAL A 133 13.98 -1.45 -8.19
CA VAL A 133 15.45 -1.38 -8.27
C VAL A 133 16.07 -2.74 -8.66
N ASN A 134 16.84 -3.36 -7.79
CA ASN A 134 17.47 -4.67 -7.96
C ASN A 134 16.83 -5.77 -7.09
N LEU A 135 15.65 -5.54 -6.51
CA LEU A 135 14.99 -6.47 -5.59
C LEU A 135 13.71 -7.04 -6.21
N VAL A 136 13.49 -8.34 -6.00
CA VAL A 136 12.24 -9.03 -6.29
C VAL A 136 11.74 -9.68 -5.01
N ILE A 137 10.47 -9.47 -4.69
CA ILE A 137 9.82 -9.94 -3.46
C ILE A 137 8.67 -10.83 -3.90
N ARG A 138 8.62 -12.05 -3.39
CA ARG A 138 7.58 -13.02 -3.73
C ARG A 138 6.87 -13.46 -2.48
N LEU A 139 5.55 -13.39 -2.50
CA LEU A 139 4.69 -13.72 -1.37
C LEU A 139 3.67 -14.78 -1.78
N GLY A 140 3.64 -15.87 -1.01
CA GLY A 140 2.76 -17.02 -1.20
C GLY A 140 3.44 -18.20 -1.92
N PRO A 141 2.74 -19.34 -1.99
CA PRO A 141 3.29 -20.60 -2.48
C PRO A 141 3.69 -20.53 -3.95
N ARG A 142 4.85 -21.12 -4.27
CA ARG A 142 5.30 -21.38 -5.64
C ARG A 142 5.05 -22.83 -5.99
N ILE A 143 4.18 -23.08 -6.96
CA ILE A 143 3.87 -24.43 -7.41
C ILE A 143 4.47 -24.62 -8.80
N PRO A 144 5.52 -25.46 -8.94
CA PRO A 144 6.10 -25.74 -10.24
C PRO A 144 5.05 -26.20 -11.24
N ASN A 145 5.12 -25.69 -12.48
CA ASN A 145 4.24 -26.07 -13.59
C ASN A 145 2.74 -25.73 -13.46
N ALA A 146 2.32 -25.04 -12.40
CA ALA A 146 0.96 -24.56 -12.22
C ALA A 146 0.89 -23.04 -12.23
N LEU A 147 -0.23 -22.49 -12.72
CA LEU A 147 -0.55 -21.09 -12.49
C LEU A 147 -0.88 -20.86 -11.01
N PRO A 148 -0.54 -19.70 -10.45
CA PRO A 148 -0.87 -19.38 -9.07
C PRO A 148 -2.39 -19.44 -8.83
N ALA A 149 -2.81 -20.09 -7.75
CA ALA A 149 -4.20 -20.14 -7.33
C ALA A 149 -4.65 -18.80 -6.71
N GLY A 150 -5.94 -18.48 -6.83
CA GLY A 150 -6.50 -17.24 -6.27
C GLY A 150 -6.12 -17.02 -4.80
N PRO A 151 -5.70 -15.80 -4.41
CA PRO A 151 -5.16 -15.56 -3.07
C PRO A 151 -6.29 -15.53 -2.03
N THR A 152 -6.07 -16.18 -0.89
CA THR A 152 -6.95 -16.08 0.28
C THR A 152 -6.93 -14.65 0.82
N LEU A 153 -8.00 -14.24 1.52
CA LEU A 153 -8.11 -12.89 2.10
C LEU A 153 -6.89 -12.54 2.99
N ASP A 154 -6.42 -13.50 3.79
CA ASP A 154 -5.23 -13.32 4.63
C ASP A 154 -3.98 -13.00 3.80
N LEU A 155 -3.80 -13.68 2.67
CA LEU A 155 -2.68 -13.43 1.77
C LEU A 155 -2.79 -12.06 1.08
N GLN A 156 -4.00 -11.58 0.77
CA GLN A 156 -4.20 -10.23 0.23
C GLN A 156 -3.86 -9.15 1.27
N ASN A 157 -4.33 -9.34 2.51
CA ASN A 157 -4.03 -8.43 3.62
C ASN A 157 -2.53 -8.38 3.90
N GLU A 158 -1.85 -9.53 3.84
CA GLU A 158 -0.41 -9.58 4.04
C GLU A 158 0.35 -8.93 2.89
N ALA A 159 -0.09 -9.14 1.64
CA ALA A 159 0.48 -8.44 0.49
C ALA A 159 0.38 -6.91 0.64
N ALA A 160 -0.77 -6.41 1.11
CA ALA A 160 -0.95 -4.98 1.40
C ALA A 160 -0.04 -4.47 2.53
N ARG A 161 0.15 -5.26 3.60
CA ARG A 161 1.09 -4.91 4.68
C ARG A 161 2.54 -4.85 4.21
N VAL A 162 2.96 -5.84 3.44
CA VAL A 162 4.31 -5.88 2.85
C VAL A 162 4.52 -4.65 1.96
N VAL A 163 3.60 -4.35 1.05
CA VAL A 163 3.67 -3.15 0.18
C VAL A 163 3.76 -1.89 1.02
N ALA A 164 2.88 -1.71 2.02
CA ALA A 164 2.89 -0.52 2.87
C ALA A 164 4.19 -0.36 3.67
N ALA A 165 4.82 -1.46 4.06
CA ALA A 165 6.09 -1.44 4.79
C ALA A 165 7.27 -1.07 3.90
N ILE A 166 7.28 -1.49 2.63
CA ILE A 166 8.44 -1.34 1.74
C ILE A 166 8.35 -0.12 0.82
N ASP A 167 7.14 0.29 0.39
CA ASP A 167 6.93 1.40 -0.55
C ASP A 167 7.63 2.68 -0.13
N PRO A 168 7.63 3.11 1.16
CA PRO A 168 8.35 4.30 1.58
C PRO A 168 9.87 4.24 1.41
N TYR A 169 10.44 3.06 1.17
CA TYR A 169 11.89 2.82 1.13
C TYR A 169 12.38 2.34 -0.22
N ILE A 170 11.53 1.68 -1.02
CA ILE A 170 11.90 1.19 -2.34
C ILE A 170 10.78 1.52 -3.32
N GLY A 171 11.09 2.34 -4.31
CA GLY A 171 10.11 2.80 -5.29
C GLY A 171 10.77 3.33 -6.57
N PRO A 172 10.03 3.33 -7.69
CA PRO A 172 8.64 2.90 -7.84
C PRO A 172 8.48 1.37 -7.81
N LEU A 173 7.52 0.88 -7.02
CA LEU A 173 7.17 -0.54 -6.98
C LEU A 173 6.37 -0.93 -8.21
N GLN A 174 6.69 -2.11 -8.73
CA GLN A 174 5.94 -2.78 -9.77
C GLN A 174 5.38 -4.08 -9.20
N GLN A 175 4.27 -4.55 -9.77
CA GLN A 175 3.61 -5.76 -9.32
C GLN A 175 3.22 -6.69 -10.47
N ARG A 176 3.23 -7.98 -10.16
CA ARG A 176 2.65 -9.07 -10.94
C ARG A 176 1.92 -9.96 -9.93
N SER A 177 0.60 -9.87 -9.93
CA SER A 177 -0.24 -10.54 -8.93
C SER A 177 -1.56 -10.99 -9.52
N ILE A 178 -2.18 -11.97 -8.88
CA ILE A 178 -3.50 -12.50 -9.29
C ILE A 178 -4.60 -11.48 -8.95
N ALA A 179 -4.48 -10.83 -7.80
CA ALA A 179 -5.32 -9.71 -7.40
C ALA A 179 -4.41 -8.48 -7.24
N PRO A 180 -4.74 -7.32 -7.83
CA PRO A 180 -3.91 -6.14 -7.72
C PRO A 180 -3.91 -5.62 -6.27
N VAL A 181 -2.73 -5.27 -5.75
CA VAL A 181 -2.58 -4.49 -4.52
C VAL A 181 -2.42 -3.02 -4.91
N THR A 182 -3.08 -2.13 -4.20
CA THR A 182 -2.89 -0.68 -4.40
C THR A 182 -1.46 -0.31 -4.01
N LEU A 183 -0.68 0.20 -4.99
CA LEU A 183 0.69 0.67 -4.76
C LEU A 183 0.64 2.19 -4.51
N PRO A 184 1.08 2.70 -3.34
CA PRO A 184 0.99 4.12 -3.00
C PRO A 184 1.74 5.03 -3.97
N SER A 185 2.80 4.52 -4.60
CA SER A 185 3.71 5.31 -5.45
C SER A 185 3.43 5.28 -6.95
N THR A 186 2.28 4.76 -7.41
CA THR A 186 1.89 4.88 -8.83
C THR A 186 0.81 5.96 -8.97
N PRO A 187 1.10 7.12 -9.61
CA PRO A 187 0.03 7.99 -10.10
C PRO A 187 -0.86 7.15 -11.01
N GLU A 188 -2.14 7.06 -10.68
CA GLU A 188 -3.14 6.44 -11.56
C GLU A 188 -2.95 7.03 -12.98
N PRO A 189 -2.87 6.20 -14.04
CA PRO A 189 -2.80 6.72 -15.40
C PRO A 189 -3.97 7.67 -15.58
N ALA A 190 -3.67 8.95 -15.84
CA ALA A 190 -4.69 9.94 -16.11
C ALA A 190 -5.59 9.38 -17.22
N LYS A 191 -6.82 9.02 -16.86
CA LYS A 191 -7.83 8.63 -17.82
C LYS A 191 -7.87 9.74 -18.86
N PRO A 192 -7.75 9.46 -20.18
CA PRO A 192 -7.77 10.51 -21.18
C PRO A 192 -9.08 11.27 -21.00
N SER A 193 -8.94 12.50 -20.51
CA SER A 193 -10.07 13.42 -20.40
C SER A 193 -10.58 13.64 -21.82
N PRO A 194 -11.89 13.50 -22.09
CA PRO A 194 -12.42 13.89 -23.38
C PRO A 194 -12.07 15.36 -23.59
N SER A 195 -11.20 15.63 -24.56
CA SER A 195 -10.92 16.99 -24.99
C SER A 195 -12.25 17.63 -25.38
N PRO A 196 -12.63 18.80 -24.84
CA PRO A 196 -13.82 19.48 -25.30
C PRO A 196 -13.60 19.84 -26.76
N SER A 197 -14.39 19.23 -27.66
CA SER A 197 -14.49 19.66 -29.05
C SER A 197 -14.89 21.13 -29.07
N ALA A 198 -13.90 22.01 -29.26
CA ALA A 198 -14.16 23.37 -29.65
C ALA A 198 -14.89 23.31 -31.00
N LYS A 199 -16.17 23.70 -31.01
CA LYS A 199 -16.90 23.97 -32.25
C LYS A 199 -16.12 25.02 -33.02
N SER A 200 -15.54 24.61 -34.14
CA SER A 200 -14.96 25.53 -35.13
C SER A 200 -16.06 26.50 -35.60
N PRO A 201 -15.86 27.83 -35.55
CA PRO A 201 -16.82 28.77 -36.11
C PRO A 201 -16.87 28.61 -37.64
N ALA A 202 -18.09 28.58 -38.17
CA ALA A 202 -18.36 28.47 -39.60
C ALA A 202 -17.70 29.63 -40.39
N PRO A 203 -17.07 29.37 -41.54
CA PRO A 203 -16.65 30.45 -42.42
C PRO A 203 -17.87 31.06 -43.11
N SER A 204 -18.11 32.35 -42.85
CA SER A 204 -19.09 33.15 -43.58
C SER A 204 -18.60 33.34 -45.02
N ALA A 205 -19.33 32.78 -45.99
CA ALA A 205 -19.08 32.97 -47.40
C ALA A 205 -19.50 34.39 -47.80
N SER A 206 -18.49 35.20 -48.15
CA SER A 206 -18.67 36.45 -48.90
C SER A 206 -19.11 36.12 -50.34
N LYS A 207 -20.21 36.72 -50.79
CA LYS A 207 -20.57 36.79 -52.22
C LYS A 207 -20.72 38.25 -52.64
N ARG A 208 -20.22 38.48 -53.85
CA ARG A 208 -20.34 39.66 -54.74
C ARG A 208 -21.68 40.37 -54.70
#